data_AF-A0A2D7VZ55-F1
#
_entry.id   AF-A0A2D7VZ55-F1
#
_cell.length_a   1.000
_cell.length_b   1.000
_cell.length_c   1.000
_cell.angle_alpha   90.00
_cell.angle_beta   90.00
_cell.angle_gamma   90.00
#
_symmetry.space_group_name_H-M   'P 1'
#
loop_
_entity.id
_entity.type
_entity.pdbx_description
1 polymer ?
#
loop_
_entity_poly.entity_id
_entity_poly.type
_entity_poly.pdbx_seq_one_letter_code
_entity_poly.pdbx_strand_id
1 'polypeptide(L)'
;MIKNPNVTSITIIEKYQDVIDLVWDNCLKDERFNLIHADINTWEIPADSHWDIGWFDTWISDGDWNEYKNNMIRKYSPHIAEINGWCW
;
A
#
# COMPACT_ATOMS: atom_id res chain seq x y z
N MET A 1 -18.27 -0.47 -1.11
CA MET A 1 -17.82 -1.84 -0.79
C MET A 1 -17.08 -2.39 -1.98
N ILE A 2 -15.91 -3.01 -1.78
CA ILE A 2 -15.23 -3.74 -2.87
C ILE A 2 -16.16 -4.89 -3.28
N LYS A 3 -16.58 -4.86 -4.55
CA LYS A 3 -17.56 -5.79 -5.11
C LYS A 3 -16.94 -7.09 -5.62
N ASN A 4 -15.62 -7.14 -5.76
CA ASN A 4 -14.91 -8.32 -6.21
C ASN A 4 -14.81 -9.34 -5.04
N PRO A 5 -15.46 -10.51 -5.14
CA PRO A 5 -15.44 -11.51 -4.07
C PRO A 5 -14.09 -12.20 -3.89
N ASN A 6 -13.19 -12.11 -4.88
CA ASN A 6 -11.85 -12.71 -4.79
C ASN A 6 -10.88 -11.88 -3.92
N VAL A 7 -11.27 -10.65 -3.55
CA VAL A 7 -10.48 -9.85 -2.61
C VAL A 7 -10.81 -10.33 -1.20
N THR A 8 -9.89 -11.09 -0.61
CA THR A 8 -10.02 -11.67 0.73
C THR A 8 -9.36 -10.83 1.82
N SER A 9 -8.38 -10.01 1.49
CA SER A 9 -7.66 -9.14 2.43
C SER A 9 -7.14 -7.89 1.73
N ILE A 10 -7.10 -6.78 2.46
CA ILE A 10 -6.54 -5.51 2.00
C ILE A 10 -5.65 -4.98 3.12
N THR A 11 -4.41 -4.67 2.80
CA THR A 11 -3.47 -4.01 3.72
C THR A 11 -3.23 -2.60 3.22
N ILE A 12 -3.50 -1.60 4.05
CA ILE A 12 -3.23 -0.19 3.76
C ILE A 12 -2.10 0.23 4.69
N ILE A 13 -1.04 0.80 4.10
CA ILE A 13 0.09 1.37 4.84
C ILE A 13 0.05 2.87 4.60
N GLU A 14 -0.24 3.62 5.65
CA GLU A 14 -0.30 5.09 5.61
C GLU A 14 0.66 5.65 6.65
N LYS A 15 1.48 6.61 6.23
CA LYS A 15 2.54 7.21 7.04
C LYS A 15 2.02 8.29 7.99
N TYR A 16 0.97 8.99 7.59
CA TYR A 16 0.54 10.23 8.21
C TYR A 16 -0.70 10.00 9.09
N GLN A 17 -0.50 10.06 10.42
CA GLN A 17 -1.60 9.87 11.39
C GLN A 17 -2.72 10.90 11.21
N ASP A 18 -2.40 12.14 10.86
CA ASP A 18 -3.40 13.19 10.60
C ASP A 18 -4.27 12.89 9.38
N VAL A 19 -3.71 12.25 8.34
CA VAL A 19 -4.49 11.74 7.21
C VAL A 19 -5.42 10.62 7.68
N ILE A 20 -4.91 9.65 8.44
CA ILE A 20 -5.70 8.55 9.01
C ILE A 20 -6.87 9.11 9.83
N ASP A 21 -6.59 9.99 10.78
CA ASP A 21 -7.59 10.57 11.68
C ASP A 21 -8.64 11.39 10.91
N LEU A 22 -8.23 12.05 9.83
CA LEU A 22 -9.13 12.85 9.00
C LEU A 22 -10.10 11.99 8.18
N VAL A 23 -9.64 10.89 7.57
CA VAL A 23 -10.44 10.17 6.56
C VAL A 23 -10.90 8.79 6.98
N TRP A 24 -10.14 8.07 7.82
CA TRP A 24 -10.32 6.62 8.00
C TRP A 24 -11.72 6.27 8.49
N ASP A 25 -12.24 6.98 9.49
CA ASP A 25 -13.57 6.73 10.06
C ASP A 25 -14.69 6.92 9.03
N ASN A 26 -14.48 7.81 8.07
CA ASN A 26 -15.43 8.12 7.01
C ASN A 26 -15.29 7.20 5.78
N CYS A 27 -14.20 6.44 5.67
CA CYS A 27 -14.01 5.49 4.56
C CYS A 27 -15.00 4.32 4.64
N LEU A 28 -15.59 3.97 3.50
CA LEU A 28 -16.34 2.73 3.33
C LEU A 28 -15.37 1.55 3.39
N LYS A 29 -15.49 0.74 4.44
CA LYS A 29 -14.60 -0.39 4.75
C LYS A 29 -15.39 -1.54 5.38
N ASP A 30 -14.81 -2.73 5.32
CA ASP A 30 -15.32 -3.95 5.95
C ASP A 30 -14.15 -4.72 6.62
N GLU A 31 -14.41 -5.90 7.16
CA GLU A 31 -13.44 -6.71 7.93
C GLU A 31 -12.20 -7.14 7.15
N ARG A 32 -12.18 -7.01 5.83
CA ARG A 32 -11.01 -7.34 5.01
C ARG A 32 -9.90 -6.29 5.11
N PHE A 33 -10.24 -5.08 5.56
CA PHE A 33 -9.33 -3.95 5.58
C PHE A 33 -8.49 -3.93 6.85
N ASN A 34 -7.17 -3.90 6.67
CA ASN A 34 -6.18 -3.80 7.73
C ASN A 34 -5.36 -2.54 7.51
N LEU A 35 -5.58 -1.53 8.35
CA LEU A 35 -4.81 -0.29 8.32
C LEU A 35 -3.58 -0.42 9.23
N ILE A 36 -2.42 -0.09 8.69
CA ILE A 36 -1.14 -0.03 9.39
C ILE A 36 -0.62 1.40 9.29
N HIS A 37 -0.42 2.05 10.43
CA HIS A 37 0.29 3.33 10.47
C HIS A 37 1.80 3.06 10.40
N ALA A 38 2.38 3.22 9.21
CA ALA A 38 3.80 3.03 8.96
C ALA A 38 4.25 3.74 7.67
N ASP A 39 5.55 3.98 7.52
CA ASP A 39 6.13 4.48 6.27
C ASP A 39 6.47 3.31 5.34
N ILE A 40 5.84 3.27 4.16
CA ILE A 40 6.06 2.20 3.16
C ILE A 40 7.55 2.04 2.75
N ASN A 41 8.36 3.09 2.87
CA ASN A 41 9.77 3.03 2.52
C ASN A 41 10.57 2.22 3.55
N THR A 42 10.21 2.34 4.84
CA THR A 42 10.96 1.73 5.96
C THR A 42 10.21 0.62 6.68
N TRP A 43 8.95 0.38 6.33
CA TRP A 43 8.16 -0.70 6.92
C TRP A 43 8.82 -2.06 6.68
N GLU A 44 9.01 -2.82 7.75
CA GLU A 44 9.54 -4.17 7.69
C GLU A 44 8.40 -5.14 7.38
N ILE A 45 8.50 -5.78 6.21
CA ILE A 45 7.48 -6.71 5.73
C ILE A 45 7.51 -7.94 6.63
N PRO A 46 6.39 -8.32 7.27
CA PRO A 46 6.35 -9.53 8.10
C PRO A 46 6.76 -10.77 7.29
N ALA A 47 7.45 -11.70 7.95
CA ALA A 47 7.85 -12.96 7.32
C ALA A 47 6.64 -13.68 6.71
N ASP A 48 6.84 -14.32 5.56
CA ASP A 48 5.83 -15.06 4.81
C ASP A 48 4.62 -14.24 4.31
N SER A 49 4.72 -12.90 4.33
CA SER A 49 3.69 -12.05 3.74
C SER A 49 3.68 -12.15 2.21
N HIS A 50 2.49 -12.25 1.64
CA HIS A 50 2.26 -12.25 0.19
C HIS A 50 0.96 -11.51 -0.17
N TRP A 51 0.97 -10.79 -1.29
CA TRP A 51 -0.20 -10.12 -1.86
C TRP A 51 -0.25 -10.33 -3.38
N ASP A 52 -1.45 -10.44 -3.93
CA ASP A 52 -1.61 -10.58 -5.39
C ASP A 52 -1.30 -9.26 -6.12
N ILE A 53 -1.71 -8.14 -5.54
CA ILE A 53 -1.61 -6.80 -6.15
C ILE A 53 -1.08 -5.80 -5.13
N GLY A 54 -0.08 -5.02 -5.52
CA GLY A 54 0.41 -3.84 -4.82
C GLY A 54 0.08 -2.58 -5.61
N TRP A 55 -0.56 -1.62 -4.97
CA TRP A 55 -0.88 -0.32 -5.57
C TRP A 55 -0.18 0.80 -4.79
N PHE A 56 0.84 1.40 -5.39
CA PHE A 56 1.63 2.47 -4.78
C PHE A 56 1.02 3.83 -5.12
N ASP A 57 0.06 4.26 -4.31
CA ASP A 57 -0.53 5.59 -4.35
C ASP A 57 0.35 6.57 -3.56
N THR A 58 1.42 7.05 -4.19
CA THR A 58 2.36 7.98 -3.56
C THR A 58 2.42 9.29 -4.34
N TRP A 59 2.65 10.37 -3.60
CA TRP A 59 3.07 11.63 -4.17
C TRP A 59 4.60 11.76 -4.05
N ILE A 60 5.28 12.10 -5.15
CA ILE A 60 6.73 12.32 -5.19
C ILE A 60 6.99 13.71 -5.75
N SER A 61 6.79 14.76 -4.95
CA SER A 61 7.02 16.14 -5.38
C SER A 61 8.51 16.44 -5.62
N ASP A 62 9.39 15.84 -4.82
CA ASP A 62 10.77 16.32 -4.66
C ASP A 62 11.83 15.21 -4.90
N GLY A 63 11.41 14.04 -5.37
CA GLY A 63 12.28 12.86 -5.58
C GLY A 63 12.33 12.38 -7.02
N ASP A 64 13.34 11.57 -7.35
CA ASP A 64 13.40 10.88 -8.64
C ASP A 64 12.37 9.74 -8.67
N TRP A 65 11.37 9.89 -9.55
CA TRP A 65 10.33 8.88 -9.76
C TRP A 65 10.90 7.50 -10.12
N ASN A 66 11.94 7.44 -10.96
CA ASN A 66 12.53 6.16 -11.36
C ASN A 66 13.27 5.51 -10.20
N GLU A 67 13.96 6.30 -9.37
CA GLU A 67 14.61 5.78 -8.17
C GLU A 67 13.58 5.19 -7.20
N TYR A 68 12.51 5.94 -6.93
CA TYR A 68 11.42 5.45 -6.07
C TYR A 68 10.82 4.15 -6.61
N LYS A 69 10.45 4.13 -7.91
CA LYS A 69 9.86 2.96 -8.55
C LYS A 69 10.79 1.74 -8.43
N ASN A 70 12.08 1.91 -8.72
CA ASN A 70 13.07 0.85 -8.58
C ASN A 70 13.23 0.37 -7.13
N ASN A 71 13.19 1.29 -6.16
CA ASN A 71 13.25 0.96 -4.74
C ASN A 71 12.01 0.14 -4.29
N MET A 72 10.81 0.53 -4.72
CA MET A 72 9.58 -0.20 -4.42
C MET A 72 9.55 -1.57 -5.09
N ILE A 73 9.91 -1.68 -6.37
CA ILE A 73 10.00 -2.97 -7.07
C ILE A 73 10.99 -3.88 -6.35
N ARG A 74 12.20 -3.39 -6.03
CA ARG A 74 13.22 -4.19 -5.35
C ARG A 74 12.74 -4.69 -3.99
N LYS A 75 12.06 -3.85 -3.22
CA LYS A 75 11.59 -4.19 -1.86
C LYS A 75 10.37 -5.12 -1.87
N TYR A 76 9.40 -4.87 -2.76
CA TYR A 76 8.09 -5.51 -2.69
C TYR A 76 7.86 -6.63 -3.71
N SER A 77 8.60 -6.70 -4.82
CA SER A 77 8.41 -7.79 -5.81
C SER A 77 8.60 -9.21 -5.27
N PRO A 78 9.40 -9.48 -4.21
CA PRO A 78 9.42 -10.82 -3.60
C PRO A 78 8.11 -11.20 -2.89
N HIS A 79 7.27 -10.21 -2.55
CA HIS A 79 6.05 -10.37 -1.77
C HIS A 79 4.78 -10.08 -2.56
N ILE A 80 4.88 -9.48 -3.75
CA ILE A 80 3.74 -8.99 -4.53
C ILE A 80 3.83 -9.50 -5.96
N ALA A 81 2.78 -10.18 -6.44
CA ALA A 81 2.75 -10.74 -7.79
C ALA A 81 2.66 -9.66 -8.89
N GLU A 82 1.84 -8.62 -8.68
CA GLU A 82 1.68 -7.51 -9.62
C GLU A 82 1.81 -6.16 -8.91
N ILE A 83 2.69 -5.29 -9.41
CA ILE A 83 2.92 -3.96 -8.85
C ILE A 83 2.44 -2.88 -9.83
N ASN A 84 1.59 -1.98 -9.34
CA ASN A 84 1.00 -0.87 -10.07
C ASN A 84 0.99 0.43 -9.23
N GLY A 85 0.49 1.51 -9.83
CA GLY A 85 0.32 2.84 -9.23
C GLY A 85 -0.17 3.84 -10.30
N TRP A 86 -0.54 5.06 -9.91
CA TRP A 86 -1.15 6.05 -10.81
C TRP A 86 -0.31 6.39 -12.08
N CYS A 87 1.01 6.23 -12.01
CA CYS A 87 1.95 6.50 -13.09
C CYS A 87 3.00 5.38 -13.25
N TRP A 88 2.61 4.15 -12.91
CA TRP A 88 3.52 3.01 -12.89
C TRP A 88 3.87 2.49 -14.29
#